data_AF-A0A522EUP0-F1
#
_entry.id   AF-A0A522EUP0-F1
#
_cell.length_a   1.000
_cell.length_b   1.000
_cell.length_c   1.000
_cell.angle_alpha   90.00
_cell.angle_beta   90.00
_cell.angle_gamma   90.00
#
_symmetry.space_group_name_H-M   'P 1'
#
loop_
_entity.id
_entity.type
_entity.pdbx_description
1 polymer ?
#
loop_
_entity_poly.entity_id
_entity_poly.type
_entity_poly.pdbx_seq_one_letter_code
_entity_poly.pdbx_strand_id
1 'polypeptide(L)'
;MTTVAAFRPMKRREVYTPKGAISELYDQVGGVKMVMNRLSIGQTTAYAYTDPQSPEEMSYARVAALTTPKSPAGAELLCFMAGGYFQPVESPHE
;
A
#
# COMPACT_ATOMS: atom_id res chain seq x y z
N MET A 1 20.27 -5.22 -15.87
CA MET A 1 19.29 -4.53 -15.01
C MET A 1 17.91 -4.96 -15.45
N THR A 2 17.26 -5.83 -14.69
CA THR A 2 15.94 -6.38 -15.05
C THR A 2 14.88 -5.43 -14.51
N THR A 3 14.27 -4.66 -15.41
CA THR A 3 13.18 -3.74 -15.07
C THR A 3 11.98 -4.56 -14.61
N VAL A 4 11.71 -4.58 -13.30
CA VAL A 4 10.46 -5.13 -12.77
C VAL A 4 9.34 -4.24 -13.32
N ALA A 5 8.44 -4.83 -14.11
CA ALA A 5 7.31 -4.10 -14.66
C ALA A 5 6.54 -3.42 -13.53
N ALA A 6 6.47 -2.10 -13.55
CA ALA A 6 5.68 -1.32 -12.61
C ALA A 6 4.24 -1.83 -12.65
N PHE A 7 3.67 -2.14 -11.48
CA PHE A 7 2.30 -2.62 -11.38
C PHE A 7 1.36 -1.57 -11.98
N ARG A 8 0.61 -1.97 -13.01
CA ARG A 8 -0.43 -1.15 -13.64
C ARG A 8 -1.78 -1.69 -13.20
N PRO A 9 -2.50 -1.00 -12.30
CA PRO A 9 -3.84 -1.41 -11.93
C PRO A 9 -4.77 -1.31 -13.15
N MET A 10 -5.66 -2.28 -13.31
CA MET A 10 -6.66 -2.29 -14.40
C MET A 10 -7.76 -1.23 -14.20
N LYS A 11 -7.93 -0.71 -12.97
CA LYS A 11 -8.89 0.34 -12.62
C LYS A 11 -8.15 1.60 -12.17
N ARG A 12 -8.74 2.78 -12.43
CA ARG A 12 -8.18 4.08 -12.02
C ARG A 12 -7.98 4.11 -10.50
N ARG A 13 -6.81 4.54 -10.04
CA ARG A 13 -6.55 4.77 -8.61
C ARG A 13 -7.35 5.97 -8.14
N GLU A 14 -8.14 5.79 -7.09
CA GLU A 14 -8.70 6.91 -6.34
C GLU A 14 -7.65 7.38 -5.34
N VAL A 15 -7.06 8.54 -5.59
CA VAL A 15 -6.01 9.09 -4.71
C VAL A 15 -6.66 9.51 -3.39
N TYR A 16 -5.98 9.30 -2.26
CA TYR A 16 -6.43 9.66 -0.91
C TYR A 16 -7.68 8.93 -0.39
N THR A 17 -7.96 7.72 -0.89
CA THR A 17 -8.92 6.79 -0.27
C THR A 17 -8.18 5.61 0.38
N PRO A 18 -8.79 4.88 1.34
CA PRO A 18 -8.19 3.67 1.90
C PRO A 18 -7.72 2.66 0.84
N LYS A 19 -8.55 2.37 -0.17
CA LYS A 19 -8.22 1.45 -1.27
C LYS A 19 -7.10 2.00 -2.17
N GLY A 20 -7.10 3.30 -2.41
CA GLY A 20 -6.04 3.99 -3.13
C GLY A 20 -4.69 3.86 -2.42
N ALA A 21 -4.67 4.17 -1.13
CA ALA A 21 -3.48 4.05 -0.30
C ALA A 21 -2.98 2.60 -0.20
N ILE A 22 -3.87 1.62 -0.06
CA ILE A 22 -3.49 0.20 -0.09
C ILE A 22 -2.88 -0.18 -1.45
N SER A 23 -3.44 0.32 -2.56
CA SER A 23 -2.90 0.06 -3.90
C SER A 23 -1.49 0.65 -4.07
N GLU A 24 -1.25 1.84 -3.54
CA GLU A 24 0.08 2.47 -3.56
C GLU A 24 1.05 1.80 -2.59
N LEU A 25 0.57 1.37 -1.43
CA LEU A 25 1.33 0.57 -0.47
C LEU A 25 1.81 -0.74 -1.10
N TYR A 26 0.99 -1.39 -1.94
CA TYR A 26 1.38 -2.59 -2.67
C TYR A 26 2.54 -2.31 -3.61
N ASP A 27 2.49 -1.22 -4.38
CA ASP A 27 3.59 -0.82 -5.26
C ASP A 27 4.88 -0.61 -4.50
N GLN A 28 4.81 0.16 -3.41
CA GLN A 28 5.98 0.50 -2.59
C GLN A 28 6.61 -0.73 -1.91
N VAL A 29 5.80 -1.73 -1.55
CA VAL A 29 6.27 -3.01 -1.01
C VAL A 29 6.95 -3.89 -2.08
N GLY A 30 6.79 -3.57 -3.37
CA GLY A 30 7.34 -4.34 -4.49
C GLY A 30 6.30 -5.19 -5.24
N GLY A 31 5.02 -4.85 -5.11
CA GLY A 31 3.89 -5.42 -5.84
C GLY A 31 3.13 -6.50 -5.09
N VAL A 32 1.99 -6.92 -5.68
CA VAL A 32 1.01 -7.84 -5.07
C VAL A 32 1.61 -9.17 -4.59
N LYS A 33 2.59 -9.74 -5.31
CA LYS A 33 3.25 -11.00 -4.91
C LYS A 33 4.03 -10.86 -3.62
N MET A 34 4.73 -9.73 -3.43
CA MET A 34 5.47 -9.47 -2.19
C MET A 34 4.53 -9.28 -1.01
N VAL A 35 3.39 -8.62 -1.23
CA VAL A 35 2.35 -8.47 -0.21
C VAL A 35 1.73 -9.81 0.17
N MET A 36 1.37 -10.64 -0.82
CA MET A 36 0.85 -11.99 -0.58
C MET A 36 1.79 -12.80 0.31
N ASN A 37 3.10 -12.75 0.02
CA ASN A 37 4.11 -13.44 0.80
C ASN A 37 4.25 -12.86 2.22
N ARG A 38 4.31 -11.53 2.37
CA ARG A 38 4.47 -10.87 3.68
C ARG A 38 3.26 -11.06 4.60
N LEU A 39 2.06 -11.07 4.03
CA LEU A 39 0.82 -11.19 4.81
C LEU A 39 0.29 -12.62 4.88
N SER A 40 0.94 -13.57 4.20
CA SER A 40 0.48 -14.96 4.06
C SER A 40 -0.99 -15.05 3.58
N ILE A 41 -1.34 -14.30 2.53
CA ILE A 41 -2.70 -14.24 1.97
C ILE A 41 -2.74 -14.74 0.52
N GLY A 42 -3.91 -15.24 0.11
CA GLY A 42 -4.18 -15.67 -1.26
C GLY A 42 -4.36 -14.51 -2.25
N GLN A 43 -4.24 -14.83 -3.55
CA GLN A 43 -4.32 -13.86 -4.64
C GLN A 43 -5.66 -13.12 -4.66
N THR A 44 -6.79 -13.83 -4.54
CA THR A 44 -8.13 -13.23 -4.55
C THR A 44 -8.28 -12.17 -3.48
N THR A 45 -7.88 -12.48 -2.24
CA THR A 45 -7.88 -11.54 -1.11
C THR A 45 -6.97 -10.36 -1.37
N ALA A 46 -5.77 -10.61 -1.90
CA ALA A 46 -4.81 -9.54 -2.18
C ALA A 46 -5.36 -8.52 -3.19
N TYR A 47 -6.04 -8.96 -4.25
CA TYR A 47 -6.67 -8.06 -5.22
C TYR A 47 -7.93 -7.38 -4.68
N ALA A 48 -8.72 -8.08 -3.86
CA ALA A 48 -9.93 -7.52 -3.24
C ALA A 48 -9.62 -6.27 -2.39
N TYR A 49 -8.49 -6.27 -1.66
CA TYR A 49 -8.04 -5.11 -0.88
C TYR A 49 -7.67 -3.88 -1.71
N THR A 50 -7.40 -4.05 -3.00
CA THR A 50 -7.08 -2.93 -3.91
C THR A 50 -8.24 -2.55 -4.83
N ASP A 51 -9.29 -3.36 -4.90
CA ASP A 51 -10.45 -3.10 -5.77
C ASP A 51 -11.42 -2.12 -5.10
N PRO A 52 -11.67 -0.92 -5.70
CA PRO A 52 -12.62 0.06 -5.16
C PRO A 52 -14.06 -0.46 -5.08
N GLN A 53 -14.40 -1.49 -5.85
CA GLN A 53 -15.75 -2.09 -5.85
C GLN A 53 -15.88 -3.29 -4.92
N SER A 54 -14.77 -3.77 -4.34
CA SER A 54 -14.82 -4.89 -3.42
C SER A 54 -15.13 -4.42 -2.00
N PRO A 55 -16.08 -5.07 -1.29
CA PRO A 55 -16.38 -4.75 0.10
C PRO A 55 -15.31 -5.23 1.09
N GLU A 56 -14.31 -6.00 0.63
CA GLU A 56 -13.25 -6.55 1.49
C GLU A 56 -12.24 -5.48 1.90
N GLU A 57 -12.07 -5.25 3.19
CA GLU A 57 -11.13 -4.25 3.70
C GLU A 57 -9.88 -4.89 4.31
N MET A 58 -8.72 -4.25 4.10
CA MET A 58 -7.50 -4.65 4.78
C MET A 58 -7.53 -4.14 6.23
N SER A 59 -7.38 -5.04 7.19
CA SER A 59 -7.28 -4.65 8.61
C SER A 59 -6.10 -3.69 8.85
N TYR A 60 -6.25 -2.76 9.79
CA TYR A 60 -5.19 -1.83 10.17
C TYR A 60 -3.86 -2.51 10.54
N ALA A 61 -3.92 -3.66 11.23
CA ALA A 61 -2.72 -4.43 11.58
C ALA A 61 -1.89 -4.88 10.36
N ARG A 62 -2.56 -5.21 9.25
CA ARG A 62 -1.89 -5.59 7.99
C ARG A 62 -1.31 -4.39 7.26
N VAL A 63 -1.98 -3.24 7.31
CA VAL A 63 -1.41 -1.97 6.82
C VAL A 63 -0.13 -1.65 7.59
N ALA A 64 -0.20 -1.66 8.93
CA ALA A 64 0.96 -1.42 9.78
C ALA A 64 2.13 -2.38 9.51
N ALA A 65 1.86 -3.66 9.25
CA ALA A 65 2.88 -4.65 8.91
C ALA A 65 3.57 -4.41 7.55
N LEU A 66 2.91 -3.70 6.63
CA LEU A 66 3.47 -3.33 5.33
C LEU A 66 4.13 -1.94 5.32
N THR A 67 3.76 -1.06 6.25
CA THR A 67 4.29 0.29 6.35
C THR A 67 5.73 0.28 6.84
N THR A 68 6.63 0.89 6.05
CA THR A 68 8.04 1.07 6.38
C THR A 68 8.51 2.43 5.84
N PRO A 69 9.74 2.90 6.15
CA PRO A 69 10.28 4.09 5.51
C PRO A 69 10.31 4.03 3.97
N LYS A 70 10.37 2.82 3.39
CA LYS A 70 10.33 2.60 1.93
C LYS A 70 8.91 2.40 1.39
N SER A 71 7.92 2.30 2.27
CA SER A 71 6.51 2.07 1.94
C SER A 71 5.57 2.89 2.83
N PRO A 72 5.60 4.24 2.71
CA PRO A 72 4.89 5.15 3.60
C PRO A 72 3.40 5.37 3.29
N ALA A 73 2.84 4.84 2.19
CA ALA A 73 1.49 5.21 1.71
C ALA A 73 0.38 5.07 2.76
N GLY A 74 0.45 4.05 3.62
CA GLY A 74 -0.50 3.89 4.73
C GLY A 74 -0.43 5.02 5.76
N ALA A 75 0.77 5.53 6.06
CA ALA A 75 0.98 6.65 6.98
C ALA A 75 0.61 7.99 6.33
N GLU A 76 0.93 8.17 5.05
CA GLU A 76 0.58 9.38 4.27
C GLU A 76 -0.93 9.60 4.26
N LEU A 77 -1.73 8.55 4.02
CA LEU A 77 -3.18 8.65 4.04
C LEU A 77 -3.68 9.13 5.41
N LEU A 78 -3.22 8.50 6.50
CA LEU A 78 -3.68 8.86 7.85
C LEU A 78 -3.30 10.29 8.21
N CYS A 79 -2.09 10.72 7.82
CA CYS A 79 -1.64 12.09 8.02
C CYS A 79 -2.51 13.08 7.25
N PHE A 80 -2.79 12.80 5.97
CA PHE A 80 -3.69 13.61 5.14
C PHE A 80 -5.09 13.70 5.73
N MET A 81 -5.67 12.57 6.16
CA MET A 81 -6.99 12.53 6.79
C MET A 81 -7.05 13.34 8.10
N ALA A 82 -5.93 13.43 8.83
CA ALA A 82 -5.81 14.25 10.02
C ALA A 82 -5.55 15.74 9.73
N GLY A 83 -5.52 16.15 8.45
CA GLY A 83 -5.21 17.53 8.03
C GLY A 83 -3.72 17.90 8.16
N GLY A 84 -2.84 16.89 8.28
CA GLY A 84 -1.40 17.07 8.41
C GLY A 84 -0.65 16.99 7.08
N TYR A 85 0.68 17.14 7.18
CA TYR A 85 1.62 16.90 6.09
C TYR A 85 2.62 15.82 6.52
N PHE A 86 2.74 14.77 5.71
CA PHE A 86 3.68 13.68 5.95
C PHE A 86 5.03 14.02 5.34
N GLN A 87 6.06 14.12 6.17
CA GLN A 87 7.44 14.29 5.74
C GLN A 87 8.24 13.05 6.14
N PRO A 88 8.63 12.18 5.19
CA PRO A 88 9.57 11.10 5.50
C PRO A 88 10.91 11.75 5.87
N VAL A 89 11.40 11.45 7.07
CA VAL A 89 12.75 11.84 7.51
C VAL A 89 13.69 10.69 7.23
N GLU A 90 14.88 11.00 6.71
CA GLU A 90 15.95 10.01 6.63
C GLU A 90 16.28 9.54 8.06
N SER A 91 16.37 8.22 8.25
CA SER A 91 16.78 7.67 9.55
C SER A 91 18.18 8.19 9.85
N PRO A 92 18.44 8.81 11.02
CA PRO A 92 19.77 9.36 11.36
C PRO A 92 20.89 8.31 11.46
N HIS A 93 20.58 7.02 11.33
CA HIS A 93 21.52 5.92 11.48
C HIS A 93 21.23 4.81 10.44
N GLU A 94 22.08 4.74 9.42
CA GLU A 94 22.54 3.51 8.75
C GLU A 94 24.07 3.54 8.76
#